data_AF-A0A743P575-F1
#
_entry.id   AF-A0A743P575-F1
#
_cell.length_a   1.000
_cell.length_b   1.000
_cell.length_c   1.000
_cell.angle_alpha   90.00
_cell.angle_beta   90.00
_cell.angle_gamma   90.00
#
_symmetry.space_group_name_H-M   'P 1'
#
loop_
_entity.id
_entity.type
_entity.pdbx_description
1 polymer ?
#
loop_
_entity_poly.entity_id
_entity_poly.type
_entity_poly.pdbx_seq_one_letter_code
_entity_poly.pdbx_strand_id
1 'polypeptide(L)' 'MNNIIPVVTEIENILQGADHPEKTLYQRYCTSGAELRETFVLAMIGKLIEQNRRLQSGASRAHWMTY' A
#
# COMPACT_ATOMS: atom_id res chain seq x y z
N MET A 1 -12.90 0.47 16.16
CA MET A 1 -11.76 0.55 15.21
C MET A 1 -11.51 -0.85 14.71
N ASN A 2 -11.92 -1.15 13.47
CA ASN A 2 -11.61 -2.44 12.85
C ASN A 2 -10.09 -2.59 12.75
N ASN A 3 -9.60 -3.80 13.04
CA ASN A 3 -8.16 -4.10 13.07
C ASN A 3 -7.54 -3.80 11.68
N ILE A 4 -6.80 -2.68 11.58
CA ILE A 4 -6.11 -2.24 10.35
C ILE A 4 -4.87 -3.09 10.06
N ILE A 5 -4.22 -3.64 11.09
CA ILE A 5 -2.95 -4.37 10.96
C ILE A 5 -3.05 -5.58 10.01
N PRO A 6 -4.05 -6.47 10.13
CA PRO A 6 -4.21 -7.60 9.19
C PRO A 6 -4.37 -7.16 7.73
N VAL A 7 -5.09 -6.07 7.50
CA VAL A 7 -5.37 -5.54 6.15
C VAL A 7 -4.11 -4.98 5.51
N VAL A 8 -3.27 -4.29 6.29
CA VAL A 8 -1.97 -3.78 5.82
C VAL A 8 -1.04 -4.93 5.43
N THR A 9 -0.97 -5.98 6.25
CA THR A 9 -0.14 -7.17 5.95
C THR A 9 -0.64 -7.89 4.69
N GLU A 10 -1.96 -8.02 4.52
CA GLU A 10 -2.56 -8.61 3.33
C GLU A 10 -2.19 -7.82 2.06
N ILE A 11 -2.34 -6.50 2.10
CA ILE A 11 -1.97 -5.62 0.98
C ILE A 11 -0.47 -5.75 0.65
N GLU A 12 0.39 -5.82 1.67
CA GLU A 12 1.83 -5.98 1.48
C GLU A 12 2.19 -7.31 0.81
N ASN A 13 1.55 -8.40 1.22
CA ASN A 13 1.73 -9.71 0.58
C ASN A 13 1.29 -9.69 -0.89
N ILE A 14 0.17 -9.04 -1.21
CA ILE A 14 -0.30 -8.91 -2.60
C ILE A 14 0.69 -8.08 -3.42
N LEU A 15 1.15 -6.94 -2.90
CA LEU A 15 2.10 -6.06 -3.58
C LEU A 15 3.45 -6.74 -3.87
N GLN A 16 3.89 -7.68 -3.04
CA GLN A 16 5.17 -8.38 -3.20
C GLN A 16 5.08 -9.68 -4.01
N GLY A 17 3.92 -10.34 -3.99
CA GLY A 17 3.80 -11.72 -4.48
C GLY A 17 2.88 -11.92 -5.70
N ALA A 18 2.08 -10.94 -6.10
CA ALA A 18 1.17 -11.09 -7.24
C ALA A 18 1.81 -10.60 -8.55
N ASP A 19 1.52 -11.29 -9.65
CA ASP A 19 1.92 -10.85 -11.01
C ASP A 19 1.22 -9.56 -11.44
N HIS A 20 -0.03 -9.39 -11.02
CA HIS A 20 -0.87 -8.21 -11.28
C HIS A 20 -1.49 -7.69 -9.98
N PRO A 21 -0.70 -7.11 -9.08
CA PRO A 21 -1.14 -6.73 -7.74
C PRO A 21 -2.31 -5.74 -7.78
N GLU A 22 -2.37 -4.85 -8.77
CA GLU A 22 -3.48 -3.90 -8.97
C GLU A 22 -4.83 -4.60 -9.20
N LYS A 23 -4.86 -5.66 -10.02
CA LYS A 23 -6.09 -6.43 -10.28
C LYS A 23 -6.50 -7.22 -9.06
N THR A 24 -5.54 -7.84 -8.38
CA THR A 24 -5.78 -8.62 -7.16
C THR A 24 -6.31 -7.75 -6.03
N LEU A 25 -5.74 -6.56 -5.81
CA LEU A 25 -6.24 -5.58 -4.84
C LEU A 25 -7.65 -5.09 -5.18
N TYR A 26 -7.91 -4.79 -6.45
CA TYR A 26 -9.25 -4.37 -6.89
C TYR A 26 -10.30 -5.48 -6.69
N GLN A 27 -9.99 -6.71 -7.07
CA GLN A 27 -10.87 -7.85 -6.84
C GLN A 27 -11.11 -8.10 -5.34
N ARG A 28 -10.08 -7.92 -4.50
CA ARG A 28 -10.21 -8.03 -3.05
C ARG A 28 -11.09 -6.93 -2.45
N TYR A 29 -10.99 -5.71 -2.96
CA TYR A 29 -11.89 -4.61 -2.62
C TYR A 29 -13.35 -4.91 -3.03
N CYS A 30 -13.58 -5.41 -4.25
CA CYS A 30 -14.92 -5.75 -4.72
C CYS A 30 -15.58 -6.85 -3.86
N THR A 31 -14.79 -7.84 -3.43
CA THR A 31 -15.27 -9.01 -2.66
C THR A 31 -15.33 -8.77 -1.14
N SER A 32 -14.79 -7.67 -0.63
CA SER A 32 -14.87 -7.34 0.80
C SER A 32 -16.21 -6.71 1.17
N GLY A 33 -16.66 -7.01 2.39
CA GLY A 33 -17.87 -6.40 2.98
C GLY A 33 -17.71 -4.89 3.20
N ALA A 34 -18.83 -4.18 3.31
CA ALA A 34 -18.86 -2.71 3.40
C ALA A 34 -17.95 -2.15 4.50
N GLU A 35 -17.96 -2.74 5.70
CA GLU A 35 -17.12 -2.32 6.84
C GLU A 35 -15.61 -2.54 6.61
N LEU A 36 -15.24 -3.54 5.81
CA LEU A 36 -13.85 -3.86 5.49
C LEU A 36 -13.31 -3.02 4.34
N ARG A 37 -14.17 -2.59 3.40
CA ARG A 37 -13.76 -1.76 2.26
C ARG A 37 -13.16 -0.44 2.68
N GLU A 38 -13.74 0.24 3.66
CA GLU A 38 -13.19 1.50 4.16
C GLU A 38 -11.79 1.29 4.75
N THR A 39 -11.65 0.27 5.60
CA THR A 39 -10.37 -0.12 6.21
C THR A 39 -9.33 -0.47 5.14
N PHE A 40 -9.74 -1.19 4.09
CA PHE A 40 -8.90 -1.58 2.97
C PHE A 40 -8.41 -0.38 2.15
N VAL A 41 -9.30 0.56 1.84
CA VAL A 41 -8.95 1.80 1.12
C VAL A 41 -7.99 2.66 1.95
N LEU A 42 -8.27 2.85 3.24
CA LEU A 42 -7.38 3.61 4.13
C LEU A 42 -5.98 2.99 4.20
N ALA A 43 -5.90 1.66 4.28
CA ALA A 43 -4.62 0.95 4.28
C ALA A 43 -3.85 1.11 2.95
N MET A 44 -4.53 1.04 1.79
CA MET A 44 -3.91 1.28 0.49
C MET A 44 -3.36 2.72 0.37
N ILE A 45 -4.15 3.72 0.80
CA ILE A 45 -3.72 5.13 0.82
C ILE A 45 -2.49 5.29 1.73
N GLY A 46 -2.51 4.70 2.93
CA GLY A 46 -1.37 4.72 3.85
C GLY A 46 -0.09 4.16 3.23
N LYS A 47 -0.16 3.04 2.50
CA LYS A 47 1.01 2.47 1.81
C LYS A 47 1.51 3.37 0.68
N LEU A 48 0.62 3.99 -0.09
CA LEU A 48 0.97 4.97 -1.13
C LEU A 48 1.73 6.18 -0.55
N ILE A 49 1.25 6.73 0.57
CA ILE A 49 1.90 7.85 1.27
C ILE A 49 3.31 7.45 1.73
N GLU A 50 3.44 6.27 2.35
CA GLU A 50 4.74 5.78 2.83
C GLU A 50 5.71 5.50 1.68
N GLN A 51 5.25 4.92 0.56
CA GLN A 51 6.08 4.74 -0.65
C GLN A 51 6.54 6.09 -1.21
N ASN A 52 5.65 7.07 -1.32
CA ASN A 52 6.00 8.41 -1.77
C ASN A 52 7.04 9.08 -0.85
N ARG A 53 6.88 8.94 0.47
CA ARG A 53 7.85 9.46 1.47
C ARG A 53 9.23 8.79 1.33
N ARG A 54 9.27 7.49 1.05
CA ARG A 54 10.51 6.75 0.80
C ARG A 54 11.19 7.21 -0.48
N LEU A 55 10.44 7.42 -1.55
CA LEU A 55 10.97 7.94 -2.83
C LEU A 55 11.57 9.34 -2.64
N GLN A 56 10.89 10.22 -1.91
CA GLN A 56 11.39 11.57 -1.62
C GLN A 56 12.66 11.56 -0.75
N SER A 57 12.70 10.72 0.28
CA SER A 57 13.87 10.59 1.16
C SER A 57 15.07 9.92 0.46
N GLY A 58 14.83 8.98 -0.46
CA GLY A 58 15.86 8.38 -1.32
C GLY A 58 16.41 9.36 -2.37
N ALA A 59 15.53 10.12 -3.03
CA ALA A 59 15.92 11.14 -4.01
C ALA A 59 16.78 12.26 -3.38
N SER A 60 16.49 12.60 -2.12
CA SER A 60 17.29 13.57 -1.36
C SER A 60 18.71 13.09 -1.08
N ARG A 61 18.98 11.77 -1.03
CA ARG A 61 20.33 11.23 -0.83
C ARG A 61 21.17 11.20 -2.10
N ALA A 62 20.54 11.04 -3.27
CA ALA A 62 21.23 11.02 -4.56
C ALA A 62 21.76 12.40 -4.98
N HIS A 63 21.07 13.48 -4.56
CA HIS A 63 21.47 14.86 -4.88
C HIS A 63 22.81 15.28 -4.24
N TRP A 64 23.19 14.71 -3.09
CA TRP A 64 24.47 15.03 -2.42
C TRP A 64 25.67 14.22 -2.95
N MET A 65 25.43 13.21 -3.80
CA MET A 65 26.50 12.37 -4.37
C MET A 65 26.93 12.82 -5.78
N THR A 66 26.39 13.93 -6.27
CA THR A 66 26.65 14.46 -7.64
C THR A 66 27.53 15.71 -7.67
N TYR A 67 28.20 16.07 -6.57
CA TYR A 67 29.12 17.20 -6.49
C TYR A 67 30.50 16.79 -5.98
#